data_AF-A0A7V0JHP6-F1
#
_entry.id   AF-A0A7V0JHP6-F1
#
_cell.length_a   1.000
_cell.length_b   1.000
_cell.length_c   1.000
_cell.angle_alpha   90.00
_cell.angle_beta   90.00
_cell.angle_gamma   90.00
#
_symmetry.space_group_name_H-M   'P 1'
#
loop_
_entity.id
_entity.type
_entity.pdbx_description
1 polymer ?
#
loop_
_entity_poly.entity_id
_entity_poly.type
_entity_poly.pdbx_seq_one_letter_code
_entity_poly.pdbx_strand_id
1 'polypeptide(L)'
;MEKLIYLDNAATAWPKPDSVYEFAVSFYRKTGVNPGRSGFDMAIEAGNIIEDLRKRLTKFFGGDEDTPERLCYGYNATDALNLIIQGLLQSGDHVVTTNLEHNSVIRPVNHMVR
;
A
#
# COMPACT_ATOMS: atom_id res chain seq x y z
N MET A 1 19.27 -6.60 -28.65
CA MET A 1 17.99 -7.17 -28.21
C MET A 1 16.91 -6.42 -28.94
N GLU A 2 15.99 -7.11 -29.61
CA GLU A 2 14.83 -6.46 -30.23
C GLU A 2 13.99 -5.71 -29.18
N LYS A 3 13.22 -4.71 -29.62
CA LYS A 3 12.33 -3.93 -28.76
C LYS A 3 11.27 -4.86 -28.14
N LEU A 4 11.32 -5.04 -26.82
CA LEU A 4 10.37 -5.86 -26.08
C LEU A 4 8.94 -5.26 -26.16
N ILE A 5 7.98 -6.07 -26.58
CA ILE A 5 6.55 -5.75 -26.45
C ILE A 5 6.07 -6.32 -25.10
N TYR A 6 5.83 -5.44 -24.13
CA TYR A 6 5.44 -5.83 -22.78
C TYR A 6 3.92 -5.79 -22.61
N LEU A 7 3.30 -6.95 -22.38
CA LEU A 7 1.85 -7.11 -22.22
C LEU A 7 1.47 -7.75 -20.86
N ASP A 8 2.30 -7.55 -19.83
CA ASP A 8 2.14 -8.15 -18.49
C ASP A 8 1.92 -7.10 -17.37
N ASN A 9 1.39 -5.93 -17.73
CA ASN A 9 1.16 -4.82 -16.80
C ASN A 9 0.17 -5.16 -15.66
N ALA A 10 -0.67 -6.19 -15.84
CA ALA A 10 -1.58 -6.68 -14.80
C ALA A 10 -0.84 -7.39 -13.65
N ALA A 11 0.29 -8.04 -13.92
CA ALA A 11 1.14 -8.64 -12.88
C ALA A 11 2.01 -7.57 -12.19
N THR A 12 2.61 -6.67 -12.97
CA THR A 12 3.28 -5.47 -12.45
C THR A 12 3.45 -4.43 -13.56
N ALA A 13 3.23 -3.15 -13.29
CA ALA A 13 3.43 -2.12 -14.31
C ALA A 13 4.93 -2.02 -14.70
N TRP A 14 5.27 -2.08 -15.98
CA TRP A 14 6.65 -1.88 -16.42
C TRP A 14 6.73 -1.28 -17.84
N PRO A 15 7.65 -0.33 -18.09
CA PRO A 15 8.50 0.36 -17.11
C PRO A 15 7.68 1.30 -16.22
N LYS A 16 8.24 1.70 -15.07
CA LYS A 16 7.64 2.81 -14.30
C LYS A 16 7.94 4.13 -15.04
N PRO A 17 7.10 5.16 -14.91
CA PRO A 17 7.42 6.50 -15.41
C PRO A 17 8.70 7.05 -14.78
N ASP A 18 9.48 7.84 -15.53
CA ASP A 18 10.77 8.40 -15.06
C ASP A 18 10.64 9.18 -13.75
N SER A 19 9.52 9.89 -13.56
CA SER A 19 9.22 10.64 -12.34
C SER A 19 9.26 9.78 -11.07
N VAL A 20 8.91 8.49 -11.16
CA VAL A 20 8.97 7.56 -10.02
C VAL A 20 10.42 7.26 -9.65
N TYR A 21 11.27 7.02 -10.65
CA TYR A 21 12.70 6.76 -10.44
C TYR A 21 13.41 7.98 -9.88
N GLU A 22 13.17 9.15 -10.46
CA GLU A 22 13.76 10.42 -10.03
C GLU A 22 13.40 10.76 -8.58
N PHE A 23 12.12 10.61 -8.21
CA PHE A 23 11.68 10.84 -6.84
C PHE A 23 12.34 9.87 -5.86
N ALA A 24 12.34 8.57 -6.16
CA ALA A 24 12.93 7.56 -5.28
C ALA A 24 14.43 7.83 -5.04
N VAL A 25 15.19 8.11 -6.09
CA VAL A 25 16.62 8.43 -5.98
C VAL A 25 16.83 9.74 -5.20
N SER A 26 16.06 10.78 -5.48
CA SER A 26 16.17 12.06 -4.76
C SER A 26 15.82 11.90 -3.28
N PHE A 27 14.77 11.16 -2.96
CA PHE A 27 14.35 10.88 -1.58
C PHE A 27 15.48 10.20 -0.80
N TYR A 28 16.02 9.09 -1.28
CA TYR A 28 17.09 8.39 -0.56
C TYR A 28 18.39 9.20 -0.47
N ARG A 29 18.68 10.07 -1.44
CA ARG A 29 19.87 10.94 -1.38
C ARG A 29 19.75 12.12 -0.42
N LYS A 30 18.53 12.65 -0.23
CA LYS A 30 18.32 13.93 0.49
C LYS A 30 17.57 13.78 1.81
N THR A 31 16.58 12.88 1.86
CA THR A 31 15.55 12.84 2.91
C THR A 31 15.30 11.43 3.45
N GLY A 32 16.13 10.43 3.09
CA GLY A 32 16.00 9.02 3.45
C GLY A 32 16.30 8.67 4.92
N VAL A 33 15.95 9.56 5.85
CA VAL A 33 16.08 9.36 7.30
C VAL A 33 14.77 8.80 7.88
N ASN A 34 14.80 8.36 9.14
CA ASN A 34 13.63 7.77 9.79
C ASN A 34 12.57 8.83 10.16
N PRO A 35 11.39 8.86 9.50
CA PRO A 35 10.31 9.76 9.87
C PRO A 35 9.75 9.40 11.25
N GLY A 36 9.37 10.41 12.05
CA GLY A 36 8.68 10.22 13.34
C GLY A 36 9.53 9.63 14.47
N ARG A 37 10.84 9.43 14.27
CA ARG A 37 11.76 8.92 15.32
C ARG A 37 12.62 10.00 15.98
N SER A 38 12.69 11.19 15.42
CA SER A 38 13.47 12.32 15.94
C SER A 38 12.87 13.64 15.46
N GLY A 39 13.20 14.75 16.13
CA GLY A 39 12.65 16.08 15.85
C GLY A 39 13.57 17.01 15.06
N PHE A 40 14.55 16.48 14.32
CA PHE A 40 15.42 17.31 13.47
C PHE A 40 14.80 17.50 12.09
N ASP A 41 15.22 18.54 11.38
CA ASP A 41 14.57 19.04 10.17
C ASP A 41 14.28 17.96 9.13
N MET A 42 15.27 17.12 8.76
CA MET A 42 15.03 16.09 7.73
C MET A 42 14.07 14.99 8.20
N ALA A 43 14.00 14.68 9.50
CA ALA A 43 13.04 13.70 10.02
C ALA A 43 11.61 14.25 10.02
N ILE A 44 11.45 15.56 10.26
CA ILE A 44 10.17 16.26 10.12
C ILE A 44 9.76 16.30 8.64
N GLU A 45 10.68 16.63 7.73
CA GLU A 45 10.42 16.66 6.29
C GLU A 45 10.01 15.28 5.77
N ALA A 46 10.73 14.22 6.14
CA ALA A 46 10.36 12.84 5.80
C ALA A 46 8.95 12.47 6.31
N GLY A 47 8.59 12.92 7.52
CA GLY A 47 7.26 12.74 8.09
C GLY A 47 6.18 13.48 7.31
N ASN A 48 6.44 14.72 6.90
CA ASN A 48 5.52 15.53 6.11
C ASN A 48 5.24 14.90 4.73
N ILE A 49 6.24 14.29 4.10
CA ILE A 49 6.06 13.54 2.84
C ILE A 49 5.05 12.40 3.02
N ILE A 50 5.14 11.66 4.12
CA ILE A 50 4.21 10.55 4.42
C ILE A 50 2.80 11.06 4.72
N GLU A 51 2.68 12.19 5.40
CA GLU A 51 1.37 12.77 5.74
C GLU A 51 0.68 13.37 4.50
N ASP A 52 1.41 14.08 3.64
CA ASP A 52 0.90 14.56 2.36
C ASP A 52 0.46 13.39 1.47
N LEU A 53 1.27 12.32 1.41
CA LEU A 53 0.89 11.11 0.68
C LEU A 53 -0.41 10.51 1.23
N ARG A 54 -0.59 10.48 2.56
CA ARG A 54 -1.79 9.93 3.19
C ARG A 54 -3.03 10.70 2.74
N LYS A 55 -3.01 12.02 2.82
CA LYS A 55 -4.10 12.89 2.37
C LYS A 55 -4.43 12.70 0.89
N ARG A 56 -3.40 12.67 0.04
CA ARG A 56 -3.56 12.47 -1.41
C ARG A 56 -4.15 11.10 -1.75
N LEU A 57 -3.73 10.04 -1.07
CA LEU A 57 -4.30 8.71 -1.27
C LEU A 57 -5.73 8.63 -0.74
N THR A 58 -6.03 9.23 0.41
CA THR A 58 -7.39 9.31 0.94
C THR A 58 -8.32 9.97 -0.07
N LYS A 59 -7.93 11.13 -0.62
CA LYS A 59 -8.66 11.80 -1.70
C LYS A 59 -8.82 10.91 -2.93
N PHE A 60 -7.73 10.26 -3.37
CA PHE A 60 -7.73 9.41 -4.56
C PHE A 60 -8.74 8.27 -4.46
N PHE A 61 -8.92 7.69 -3.27
CA PHE A 61 -9.92 6.65 -2.99
C PHE A 61 -11.31 7.19 -2.59
N GLY A 62 -11.54 8.51 -2.72
CA GLY A 62 -12.84 9.14 -2.42
C GLY A 62 -13.14 9.33 -0.94
N GLY A 63 -12.13 9.24 -0.07
CA GLY A 63 -12.24 9.56 1.35
C GLY A 63 -12.14 11.06 1.63
N ASP A 64 -12.45 11.44 2.87
CA ASP A 64 -12.39 12.81 3.37
C ASP A 64 -10.95 13.20 3.78
N GLU A 65 -10.41 14.25 3.17
CA GLU A 65 -9.05 14.75 3.43
C GLU A 65 -8.88 15.34 4.84
N ASP A 66 -9.97 15.67 5.54
CA ASP A 66 -9.96 16.12 6.93
C ASP A 66 -9.86 14.94 7.92
N THR A 67 -10.03 13.70 7.45
CA THR A 67 -9.85 12.47 8.26
C THR A 67 -8.88 11.46 7.60
N PRO A 68 -7.64 11.89 7.26
CA PRO A 68 -6.70 11.06 6.50
C PRO A 68 -6.23 9.83 7.31
N GLU A 69 -6.34 9.84 8.63
CA GLU A 69 -5.97 8.75 9.53
C GLU A 69 -6.76 7.45 9.31
N ARG A 70 -7.89 7.51 8.60
CA ARG A 70 -8.65 6.32 8.17
C ARG A 70 -7.92 5.48 7.13
N LEU A 71 -6.91 6.04 6.46
CA LEU A 71 -6.04 5.31 5.54
C LEU A 71 -4.89 4.64 6.30
N CYS A 72 -4.75 3.32 6.12
CA CYS A 72 -3.63 2.54 6.65
C CYS A 72 -2.68 2.14 5.53
N TYR A 73 -1.37 2.23 5.78
CA TYR A 73 -0.35 1.71 4.88
C TYR A 73 -0.15 0.21 5.11
N GLY A 74 -0.14 -0.56 4.03
CA GLY A 74 0.31 -1.95 4.02
C GLY A 74 1.48 -2.11 3.05
N TYR A 75 2.26 -3.19 3.18
CA TYR A 75 3.39 -3.45 2.28
C TYR A 75 2.95 -3.76 0.85
N ASN A 76 1.76 -4.33 0.69
CA ASN A 76 1.11 -4.65 -0.58
C ASN A 76 -0.37 -5.03 -0.32
N ALA A 77 -1.12 -5.37 -1.37
CA ALA A 77 -2.51 -5.78 -1.24
C ALA A 77 -2.70 -7.04 -0.38
N THR A 78 -1.80 -8.03 -0.44
CA THR A 78 -1.89 -9.26 0.35
C THR A 78 -1.75 -8.97 1.84
N ASP A 79 -0.79 -8.12 2.22
CA ASP A 79 -0.58 -7.69 3.60
C ASP A 79 -1.80 -6.94 4.15
N ALA A 80 -2.31 -5.96 3.40
CA ALA A 80 -3.51 -5.21 3.77
C ALA A 80 -4.75 -6.12 3.93
N LEU A 81 -4.95 -7.07 3.01
CA LEU A 81 -6.03 -8.05 3.10
C LEU A 81 -5.91 -8.95 4.33
N ASN A 82 -4.69 -9.39 4.69
CA ASN A 82 -4.49 -10.21 5.88
C ASN A 82 -4.77 -9.41 7.16
N LEU A 83 -4.34 -8.14 7.22
CA LEU A 83 -4.66 -7.26 8.33
C LEU A 83 -6.18 -7.14 8.54
N ILE A 84 -6.94 -6.99 7.45
CA ILE A 84 -8.40 -6.88 7.50
C ILE A 84 -9.04 -8.21 7.87
N ILE A 85 -8.75 -9.29 7.15
CA ILE A 85 -9.41 -10.60 7.31
C ILE A 85 -9.13 -11.16 8.71
N GLN A 86 -7.86 -11.19 9.13
CA GLN A 86 -7.49 -11.76 10.44
C GLN A 86 -7.78 -10.80 11.60
N GLY A 87 -7.83 -9.49 11.33
CA GLY A 87 -8.14 -8.48 12.35
C GLY A 87 -9.63 -8.31 12.64
N LEU A 88 -10.50 -8.65 11.67
CA LEU A 88 -11.96 -8.53 11.81
C LEU A 88 -12.65 -9.84 12.17
N LEU A 89 -12.27 -10.96 11.53
CA LEU A 89 -13.02 -12.20 11.66
C LEU A 89 -12.78 -12.88 13.02
N GLN A 90 -13.86 -13.42 13.57
CA GLN A 90 -13.89 -14.18 14.81
C GLN A 90 -14.48 -15.57 14.60
N SER A 91 -14.23 -16.45 15.58
CA SER A 91 -14.81 -17.80 15.57
C SER A 91 -16.33 -17.72 15.58
N GLY A 92 -16.98 -18.38 14.62
CA GLY A 92 -18.44 -18.39 14.46
C GLY A 92 -18.97 -17.39 13.42
N ASP A 93 -18.11 -16.53 12.86
CA ASP A 93 -18.51 -15.64 11.77
C ASP A 93 -18.81 -16.42 10.46
N HIS A 94 -19.68 -15.84 9.63
CA HIS A 94 -19.96 -16.33 8.29
C HIS A 94 -19.31 -15.41 7.26
N VAL A 95 -18.42 -15.96 6.43
CA VAL A 95 -17.74 -15.22 5.35
C VAL A 95 -18.37 -15.56 4.00
N VAL A 96 -18.78 -14.54 3.24
CA VAL A 96 -19.24 -14.69 1.85
C VAL A 96 -18.15 -14.17 0.91
N THR A 97 -17.82 -14.95 -0.11
CA THR A 97 -16.78 -14.63 -1.09
C THR A 97 -17.13 -15.18 -2.48
N THR A 98 -16.26 -14.99 -3.47
CA THR A 98 -16.47 -15.44 -4.85
C THR A 98 -15.50 -16.54 -5.27
N ASN A 99 -15.85 -17.29 -6.32
CA ASN A 99 -14.94 -18.27 -6.94
C ASN A 99 -13.83 -17.60 -7.78
N LEU A 100 -13.78 -16.27 -7.83
CA LEU A 100 -12.84 -15.49 -8.63
C LEU A 100 -11.83 -14.72 -7.79
N GLU A 101 -11.86 -14.91 -6.47
CA GLU A 101 -10.92 -14.23 -5.58
C GLU A 101 -9.47 -14.60 -5.86
N HIS A 102 -8.59 -13.63 -5.66
CA HIS A 102 -7.16 -13.89 -5.65
C HIS A 102 -6.75 -14.74 -4.43
N ASN A 103 -5.61 -15.46 -4.55
CA ASN A 103 -5.05 -16.27 -3.47
C ASN A 103 -4.81 -15.49 -2.16
N SER A 104 -4.64 -14.17 -2.24
CA SER A 104 -4.48 -13.28 -1.09
C SER A 104 -5.74 -13.15 -0.23
N VAL A 105 -6.91 -13.53 -0.74
CA VAL A 105 -8.19 -13.54 0.00
C VAL A 105 -8.55 -14.96 0.42
N ILE A 106 -8.60 -15.90 -0.53
CA ILE A 106 -9.17 -17.24 -0.26
C ILE A 106 -8.31 -18.07 0.69
N ARG A 107 -6.97 -17.94 0.65
CA ARG A 107 -6.09 -18.71 1.53
C ARG A 107 -6.20 -18.27 3.00
N PRO A 108 -6.17 -16.96 3.33
CA PRO A 108 -6.45 -16.52 4.69
C PRO A 108 -7.83 -16.93 5.20
N VAL A 109 -8.89 -16.77 4.39
CA VAL A 109 -10.25 -17.19 4.80
C VAL A 109 -10.28 -18.68 5.10
N ASN A 110 -9.80 -19.54 4.19
CA ASN A 110 -9.78 -20.99 4.39
C ASN A 110 -8.96 -21.42 5.61
N HIS A 111 -7.92 -20.66 6.00
CA HIS A 111 -7.15 -20.94 7.21
C HIS A 111 -7.99 -20.78 8.49
N MET A 112 -9.02 -19.94 8.46
CA MET A 112 -9.88 -19.59 9.60
C MET A 112 -11.12 -20.49 9.73
N VAL A 113 -11.50 -21.24 8.68
CA VAL A 113 -12.71 -22.09 8.62
C VAL A 113 -12.50 -23.46 9.29
N ARG A 114 -11.85 -23.51 10.46
CA ARG A 114 -11.63 -24.77 11.18
C ARG A 114 -12.81 -25.17 12.04
#